data_AF-A0AAD9KZ35-F1
#
_entry.id   AF-A0AAD9KZ35-F1
#
_cell.length_a   1.000
_cell.length_b   1.000
_cell.length_c   1.000
_cell.angle_alpha   90.00
_cell.angle_beta   90.00
_cell.angle_gamma   90.00
#
_symmetry.space_group_name_H-M   'P 1'
#
loop_
_entity.id
_entity.type
_entity.pdbx_description
1 polymer ?
#
loop_
_entity_poly.entity_id
_entity_poly.type
_entity_poly.pdbx_seq_one_letter_code
_entity_poly.pdbx_strand_id
1 'polypeptide(L)'
;MHYRLRLECFEKARDAYRQHMMGVAAFYSQQGHVHTQKMKAANEAAGQKILQHRNPHLSQARCVDLHGLHVAEAVHTLEQLLTDRERALRYQPDKRRRHLLVMTGKGNHSHGGVARIRLAVFDYLKKNNYR
;
A
#
# COMPACT_ATOMS: atom_id res chain seq x y z
N MET A 1 6.62 -17.14 5.68
CA MET A 1 7.86 -17.33 6.48
C MET A 1 8.24 -16.09 7.29
N HIS A 2 8.50 -14.91 6.68
CA HIS A 2 8.99 -13.73 7.41
C HIS A 2 8.02 -13.10 8.42
N TYR A 3 6.71 -13.25 8.25
CA TYR A 3 5.73 -12.74 9.22
C TYR A 3 5.88 -13.38 10.61
N ARG A 4 6.02 -14.71 10.68
CA ARG A 4 6.21 -15.43 11.94
C ARG A 4 7.53 -15.06 12.62
N LEU A 5 8.62 -15.04 11.85
CA LEU A 5 9.95 -14.65 12.36
C LEU A 5 9.98 -13.22 12.88
N ARG A 6 9.29 -12.30 12.21
CA ARG A 6 9.13 -10.91 12.67
C ARG A 6 8.45 -10.86 14.05
N LEU A 7 7.34 -11.59 14.21
CA LEU A 7 6.60 -11.63 15.47
C LEU A 7 7.47 -12.18 16.60
N GLU A 8 8.10 -13.33 16.36
CA GLU A 8 8.99 -14.00 17.32
C GLU A 8 10.15 -13.08 17.76
N CYS A 9 10.78 -12.37 16.82
CA CYS A 9 11.83 -11.40 17.15
C CYS A 9 11.31 -10.27 18.04
N PHE A 10 10.14 -9.69 17.74
CA PHE A 10 9.60 -8.61 18.57
C PHE A 10 9.11 -9.09 19.94
N GLU A 11 8.60 -10.33 20.04
CA GLU A 11 8.27 -10.95 21.32
C GLU A 11 9.53 -11.15 22.18
N LYS A 12 10.59 -11.73 21.60
CA LYS A 12 11.89 -11.88 22.29
C LYS A 12 12.50 -10.55 22.70
N ALA A 13 12.40 -9.53 21.85
CA ALA A 13 12.85 -8.18 22.17
C ALA A 13 12.08 -7.59 23.37
N ARG A 14 10.75 -7.73 23.38
CA ARG A 14 9.89 -7.27 24.48
C ARG A 14 10.22 -7.98 25.79
N ASP A 15 10.43 -9.29 25.74
CA ASP A 15 10.71 -10.08 26.95
C ASP A 15 12.10 -9.79 27.51
N ALA A 16 13.11 -9.59 26.64
CA ALA A 16 14.44 -9.15 27.05
C ALA A 16 14.42 -7.74 27.67
N TYR A 17 13.63 -6.82 27.12
CA TYR A 17 13.45 -5.48 27.68
C TYR A 17 12.86 -5.53 29.09
N ARG A 18 11.83 -6.36 29.31
CA ARG A 18 11.21 -6.57 30.63
C ARG A 18 12.18 -7.14 31.68
N GLN A 19 13.19 -7.87 31.22
CA GLN A 19 14.27 -8.41 32.06
C GLN A 19 15.46 -7.46 32.19
N HIS A 20 15.34 -6.21 31.74
CA HIS A 20 16.42 -5.22 31.72
C HIS A 20 17.67 -5.63 30.91
N MET A 21 17.54 -6.60 30.01
CA MET A 21 18.61 -7.06 29.11
C MET A 21 18.64 -6.23 27.82
N MET A 22 19.07 -4.97 27.94
CA MET A 22 18.95 -3.97 26.87
C MET A 22 19.67 -4.36 25.57
N GLY A 23 20.86 -4.95 25.65
CA GLY A 23 21.60 -5.39 24.45
C GLY A 23 20.88 -6.51 23.69
N VAL A 24 20.30 -7.46 24.42
CA VAL A 24 19.52 -8.57 23.83
C VAL A 24 18.22 -8.05 23.22
N ALA A 25 17.56 -7.10 23.88
CA ALA A 25 16.38 -6.44 23.35
C ALA A 25 16.67 -5.70 22.03
N ALA A 26 17.77 -4.95 21.97
CA ALA A 26 18.20 -4.25 20.76
C ALA A 26 18.50 -5.22 19.62
N PHE A 27 19.22 -6.31 19.89
CA PHE A 27 19.53 -7.34 18.90
C PHE A 27 18.26 -7.93 18.26
N TYR A 28 17.31 -8.40 19.08
CA TYR A 28 16.08 -8.97 18.55
C TYR A 28 15.19 -7.94 17.85
N SER A 29 15.17 -6.69 18.32
CA SER A 29 14.47 -5.60 17.64
C SER A 29 15.04 -5.38 16.23
N GLN A 30 16.36 -5.31 16.10
CA GLN A 30 17.03 -5.17 14.80
C GLN A 30 16.67 -6.33 13.85
N GLN A 31 16.66 -7.57 14.34
CA GLN A 31 16.25 -8.73 13.54
C GLN A 31 14.76 -8.66 13.13
N GLY A 32 13.88 -8.18 14.02
CA GLY A 32 12.48 -7.91 13.70
C GLY A 32 12.32 -6.87 12.58
N HIS A 33 13.16 -5.83 12.57
CA HIS A 33 13.20 -4.83 11.50
C HIS A 33 13.69 -5.41 10.17
N VAL A 34 14.72 -6.27 10.17
CA VAL A 34 15.18 -6.97 8.96
C VAL A 34 14.06 -7.78 8.32
N HIS A 35 13.30 -8.55 9.12
CA HIS A 35 12.16 -9.29 8.59
C HIS A 35 11.04 -8.38 8.10
N THR A 36 10.82 -7.24 8.77
CA THR A 36 9.87 -6.22 8.29
C THR A 36 10.25 -5.70 6.91
N GLN A 37 11.54 -5.39 6.67
CA GLN A 37 12.03 -4.94 5.37
C GLN A 37 11.83 -6.01 4.29
N LYS A 38 12.17 -7.27 4.57
CA LYS A 38 11.96 -8.40 3.63
C LYS A 38 10.48 -8.57 3.27
N MET A 39 9.58 -8.42 4.23
CA MET A 39 8.14 -8.45 3.96
C MET A 39 7.70 -7.28 3.08
N LYS A 40 8.16 -6.06 3.36
CA LYS A 40 7.83 -4.88 2.54
C LYS A 40 8.29 -5.07 1.09
N ALA A 41 9.52 -5.53 0.87
CA ALA A 41 10.04 -5.77 -0.47
C ALA A 41 9.24 -6.85 -1.22
N ALA A 42 8.88 -7.95 -0.55
CA ALA A 42 8.05 -8.99 -1.15
C ALA A 42 6.63 -8.50 -1.49
N ASN A 43 6.05 -7.70 -0.61
CA ASN A 43 4.75 -7.06 -0.81
C ASN A 43 4.78 -6.11 -2.01
N GLU A 44 5.80 -5.26 -2.09
CA GLU A 44 5.98 -4.31 -3.19
C GLU A 44 6.13 -5.05 -4.53
N ALA A 45 6.99 -6.08 -4.58
CA ALA A 45 7.17 -6.88 -5.79
C ALA A 45 5.87 -7.60 -6.22
N ALA A 46 5.07 -8.09 -5.27
CA ALA A 46 3.77 -8.67 -5.55
C ALA A 46 2.76 -7.62 -6.02
N GLY A 47 2.73 -6.46 -5.35
CA GLY A 47 1.86 -5.33 -5.68
C GLY A 47 2.12 -4.81 -7.09
N GLN A 48 3.38 -4.65 -7.49
CA GLN A 48 3.75 -4.27 -8.85
C GLN A 48 3.22 -5.26 -9.89
N LYS A 49 3.37 -6.56 -9.67
CA LYS A 49 2.83 -7.60 -10.57
C LYS A 49 1.31 -7.55 -10.67
N ILE A 50 0.63 -7.37 -9.53
CA ILE A 50 -0.83 -7.21 -9.48
C ILE A 50 -1.24 -5.98 -10.30
N LEU A 51 -0.58 -4.84 -10.08
CA LEU A 51 -0.90 -3.59 -10.75
C LEU A 51 -0.74 -3.70 -12.26
N GLN A 52 0.40 -4.24 -12.71
CA GLN A 52 0.70 -4.46 -14.13
C GLN A 52 -0.34 -5.37 -14.80
N HIS A 53 -0.68 -6.49 -14.15
CA HIS A 53 -1.65 -7.43 -14.71
C HIS A 53 -3.06 -6.85 -14.79
N ARG A 54 -3.50 -6.10 -13.77
CA ARG A 54 -4.87 -5.56 -13.72
C ARG A 54 -5.04 -4.25 -14.49
N ASN A 55 -3.95 -3.54 -14.76
CA ASN A 55 -3.98 -2.22 -15.40
C ASN A 55 -3.04 -2.16 -16.62
N PRO A 56 -3.26 -2.99 -17.66
CA PRO A 56 -2.35 -3.07 -18.82
C PRO A 56 -2.24 -1.75 -19.60
N HIS A 57 -3.23 -0.85 -19.48
CA HIS A 57 -3.27 0.44 -20.18
C HIS A 57 -3.48 1.62 -19.21
N LEU A 58 -2.75 1.65 -18.10
CA LEU A 58 -2.98 2.60 -17.00
C LEU A 58 -3.05 4.08 -17.42
N SER A 59 -2.21 4.52 -18.34
CA SER A 59 -2.13 5.92 -18.81
C SER A 59 -3.37 6.38 -19.60
N GLN A 60 -4.10 5.46 -20.20
CA GLN A 60 -5.29 5.73 -21.02
C GLN A 60 -6.58 5.20 -20.37
N ALA A 61 -6.45 4.44 -19.28
CA ALA A 61 -7.57 3.76 -18.66
C ALA A 61 -8.63 4.77 -18.19
N ARG A 62 -9.88 4.35 -18.02
CA ARG A 62 -10.90 5.13 -17.28
C ARG A 62 -11.15 4.57 -15.89
N CYS A 63 -10.55 3.42 -15.62
CA CYS A 63 -10.63 2.71 -14.38
C CYS A 63 -9.21 2.36 -13.95
N VAL A 64 -8.92 2.50 -12.66
CA VAL A 64 -7.73 1.95 -12.05
C VAL A 64 -8.16 0.92 -11.02
N ASP A 65 -7.53 -0.23 -11.07
CA ASP A 65 -7.80 -1.33 -10.18
C ASP A 65 -6.67 -1.51 -9.17
N LEU A 66 -6.94 -1.11 -7.94
CA LEU A 66 -6.01 -1.08 -6.81
C LEU A 66 -6.25 -2.24 -5.83
N HIS A 67 -7.19 -3.15 -6.10
CA HIS A 67 -7.47 -4.23 -5.15
C HIS A 67 -6.31 -5.23 -5.02
N GLY A 68 -6.11 -5.71 -3.80
CA GLY A 68 -5.02 -6.63 -3.48
C GLY A 68 -3.66 -5.94 -3.31
N LEU A 69 -3.55 -4.63 -3.52
CA LEU A 69 -2.37 -3.85 -3.13
C LEU A 69 -2.35 -3.60 -1.61
N HIS A 70 -1.17 -3.28 -1.07
CA HIS A 70 -1.10 -2.69 0.26
C HIS A 70 -1.58 -1.24 0.23
N VAL A 71 -2.08 -0.73 1.36
CA VAL A 71 -2.68 0.61 1.44
C VAL A 71 -1.73 1.70 0.94
N ALA A 72 -0.46 1.66 1.33
CA ALA A 72 0.53 2.65 0.90
C ALA A 72 0.79 2.60 -0.61
N GLU A 73 0.88 1.40 -1.18
CA GLU A 73 1.08 1.18 -2.62
C GLU A 73 -0.11 1.70 -3.42
N ALA A 74 -1.34 1.43 -2.96
CA ALA A 74 -2.57 1.88 -3.60
C ALA A 74 -2.70 3.40 -3.64
N VAL A 75 -2.45 4.08 -2.51
CA VAL A 75 -2.51 5.55 -2.43
C VAL A 75 -1.42 6.18 -3.30
N HIS A 76 -0.19 5.66 -3.25
CA HIS A 76 0.91 6.15 -4.07
C HIS A 76 0.62 6.02 -5.56
N THR A 77 0.11 4.87 -5.99
CA THR A 77 -0.29 4.64 -7.39
C THR A 77 -1.38 5.61 -7.84
N LEU A 78 -2.39 5.84 -6.99
CA LEU A 78 -3.48 6.76 -7.29
C LEU A 78 -2.97 8.20 -7.43
N GLU A 79 -2.10 8.64 -6.52
CA GLU A 79 -1.48 9.97 -6.53
C GLU A 79 -0.69 10.22 -7.83
N GLN A 80 0.17 9.28 -8.23
CA GLN A 80 0.92 9.38 -9.48
C GLN A 80 -0.03 9.47 -10.69
N LEU A 81 -1.02 8.58 -10.76
CA LEU A 81 -1.98 8.54 -11.86
C LEU A 81 -2.79 9.84 -11.99
N LEU A 82 -3.26 10.40 -10.86
CA LEU A 82 -4.01 11.65 -10.85
C LEU A 82 -3.12 12.83 -11.25
N THR A 83 -1.88 12.89 -10.74
CA THR A 83 -0.90 13.92 -11.10
C THR A 83 -0.62 13.93 -12.61
N ASP A 84 -0.38 12.76 -13.19
CA ASP A 84 -0.12 12.62 -14.63
C ASP A 84 -1.35 12.99 -15.48
N ARG A 85 -2.56 12.63 -15.03
CA ARG A 85 -3.80 13.02 -15.69
C ARG A 85 -4.06 14.50 -15.64
N GLU A 86 -3.88 15.14 -14.50
CA GLU A 86 -4.06 16.59 -14.37
C GLU A 86 -3.09 17.33 -15.29
N ARG A 87 -1.83 16.88 -15.32
CA ARG A 87 -0.83 17.41 -16.26
C ARG A 87 -1.33 17.26 -17.69
N ALA A 88 -1.76 16.07 -18.11
CA ALA A 88 -2.27 15.82 -19.46
C ALA A 88 -3.50 16.69 -19.80
N LEU A 89 -4.45 16.84 -18.86
CA LEU A 89 -5.66 17.65 -19.03
C LEU A 89 -5.37 19.15 -19.17
N ARG A 90 -4.28 19.66 -18.56
CA ARG A 90 -3.84 21.05 -18.73
C ARG A 90 -3.33 21.31 -20.15
N TYR A 91 -2.64 20.36 -20.77
CA TYR A 91 -2.12 20.49 -22.14
C TYR A 91 -3.19 20.21 -23.20
N GLN A 92 -4.00 19.17 -22.99
CA GLN A 92 -5.03 18.75 -23.95
C GLN A 92 -6.34 18.44 -23.22
N PRO A 93 -7.22 19.45 -23.08
CA PRO A 93 -8.49 19.27 -22.38
C PRO A 93 -9.38 18.21 -23.05
N ASP A 94 -9.57 17.07 -22.38
CA ASP A 94 -10.48 16.00 -22.81
C ASP A 94 -11.53 15.75 -21.74
N LYS A 95 -12.79 16.11 -22.03
CA LYS A 95 -13.92 15.92 -21.11
C LYS A 95 -14.07 14.47 -20.66
N ARG A 96 -13.68 13.50 -21.50
CA ARG A 96 -13.79 12.05 -21.22
C ARG A 96 -12.74 11.54 -20.23
N ARG A 97 -11.69 12.31 -19.95
CA ARG A 97 -10.59 11.96 -19.03
C ARG A 97 -10.73 12.61 -17.65
N ARG A 98 -11.76 13.44 -17.44
CA ARG A 98 -12.03 14.14 -16.17
C ARG A 98 -12.53 13.26 -15.04
N HIS A 99 -12.95 12.03 -15.35
CA HIS A 99 -13.41 11.06 -14.36
C HIS A 99 -12.53 9.81 -14.39
N LEU A 100 -12.29 9.26 -13.20
CA LEU A 100 -11.54 8.03 -12.99
C LEU A 100 -12.34 7.14 -12.02
N LEU A 101 -12.64 5.94 -12.45
CA LEU A 101 -13.20 4.90 -11.59
C LEU A 101 -12.06 4.24 -10.81
N VAL A 102 -12.19 4.11 -9.49
CA VAL A 102 -11.15 3.51 -8.63
C VAL A 102 -11.71 2.25 -7.96
N MET A 103 -11.22 1.08 -8.36
CA MET A 103 -11.59 -0.19 -7.72
C MET A 103 -10.66 -0.45 -6.54
N THR A 104 -11.24 -0.56 -5.35
CA THR A 104 -10.49 -0.73 -4.09
C THR A 104 -10.70 -2.11 -3.45
N GLY A 105 -11.57 -2.94 -4.04
CA GLY A 105 -11.94 -4.27 -3.55
C GLY A 105 -12.95 -4.24 -2.39
N LYS A 106 -13.46 -5.42 -2.02
CA LYS A 106 -14.50 -5.59 -0.99
C LYS A 106 -13.95 -5.72 0.44
N GLY A 107 -12.66 -5.95 0.61
CA GLY A 107 -12.02 -6.14 1.93
C GLY A 107 -11.97 -7.58 2.44
N ASN A 108 -12.53 -8.57 1.72
CA ASN A 108 -12.61 -9.98 2.16
C ASN A 108 -11.26 -10.61 2.58
N HIS A 109 -10.16 -10.18 1.96
CA HIS A 109 -8.80 -10.68 2.25
C HIS A 109 -7.99 -9.73 3.14
N SER A 110 -8.58 -8.62 3.57
CA SER A 110 -7.95 -7.70 4.50
C SER A 110 -8.15 -8.18 5.94
N HIS A 111 -7.24 -7.80 6.83
CA HIS A 111 -7.36 -8.14 8.25
C HIS A 111 -8.69 -7.63 8.82
N GLY A 112 -9.47 -8.52 9.43
CA GLY A 112 -10.81 -8.22 9.95
C GLY A 112 -11.89 -7.94 8.90
N GLY A 113 -11.66 -8.28 7.61
CA GLY A 113 -12.63 -8.05 6.53
C GLY A 113 -12.80 -6.57 6.13
N VAL A 114 -11.97 -5.67 6.70
CA VAL A 114 -12.11 -4.22 6.49
C VAL A 114 -11.52 -3.81 5.14
N ALA A 115 -12.29 -3.09 4.32
CA ALA A 115 -11.82 -2.53 3.05
C ALA A 115 -10.87 -1.33 3.26
N ARG A 116 -9.66 -1.59 3.77
CA ARG A 116 -8.71 -0.54 4.18
C ARG A 116 -8.27 0.37 3.03
N ILE A 117 -8.13 -0.18 1.81
CA ILE A 117 -7.81 0.60 0.62
C ILE A 117 -8.92 1.60 0.33
N ARG A 118 -10.20 1.20 0.44
CA ARG A 118 -11.34 2.08 0.21
C ARG A 118 -11.29 3.31 1.11
N LEU A 119 -11.02 3.10 2.41
CA LEU A 119 -10.92 4.18 3.39
C LEU A 119 -9.77 5.12 3.05
N ALA A 120 -8.57 4.58 2.84
CA ALA A 120 -7.38 5.39 2.55
C ALA A 120 -7.48 6.17 1.24
N VAL A 121 -8.04 5.56 0.19
CA VAL A 121 -8.32 6.23 -1.09
C VAL A 121 -9.32 7.35 -0.90
N PHE A 122 -10.41 7.11 -0.17
CA PHE A 122 -11.42 8.13 0.10
C PHE A 122 -10.83 9.33 0.87
N ASP A 123 -10.04 9.06 1.91
CA ASP A 123 -9.37 10.10 2.70
C ASP A 123 -8.40 10.91 1.84
N TYR A 124 -7.60 10.25 1.00
CA TYR A 124 -6.70 10.90 0.06
C TYR A 124 -7.47 11.81 -0.91
N LEU A 125 -8.54 11.30 -1.53
CA LEU A 125 -9.34 12.04 -2.51
C LEU A 125 -9.99 13.27 -1.87
N LYS A 126 -10.58 13.11 -0.68
CA LYS A 126 -11.19 14.20 0.09
C LYS A 126 -10.16 15.27 0.48
N LYS A 127 -8.99 14.86 0.96
CA LYS A 127 -7.91 15.78 1.35
C LYS A 127 -7.41 16.64 0.18
N ASN A 128 -7.44 16.09 -1.03
CA ASN A 128 -6.98 16.76 -2.25
C ASN A 128 -8.12 17.37 -3.08
N ASN A 129 -9.34 17.50 -2.51
CA ASN A 129 -10.50 18.13 -3.14
C ASN A 129 -10.99 17.47 -4.45
N TYR A 130 -10.74 16.17 -4.61
CA TYR A 130 -11.38 15.40 -5.68
C TYR A 130 -12.85 15.14 -5.34
N ARG A 131 -13.71 15.12 -6.38
CA ARG A 131 -15.16 14.92 -6.28
C ARG A 131 -15.57 13.53 -6.77
#